data_AF-M3H4E8-F1
#
_entry.id   AF-M3H4E8-F1
#
_cell.length_a   1.000
_cell.length_b   1.000
_cell.length_c   1.000
_cell.angle_alpha   90.00
_cell.angle_beta   90.00
_cell.angle_gamma   90.00
#
_symmetry.space_group_name_H-M   'P 1'
#
loop_
_entity.id
_entity.type
_entity.pdbx_description
1 polymer ?
#
loop_
_entity_poly.entity_id
_entity_poly.type
_entity_poly.pdbx_seq_one_letter_code
_entity_poly.pdbx_strand_id
1 'polypeptide(L)'
;MGSMGLVFIFWGKDMLSFYTKDQELIEEAYSPLLILGMIQVVDAYHMVIACALRGAGLQDFVFRAYTAASYLVFLPSAYFMGIYLGMGSAGLWSGIVAWVLVLASVFVVRFRRKDWVQNPV
;
A
#
# COMPACT_ATOMS: atom_id res chain seq x y z
N MET A 1 -6.07 7.93 -8.92
CA MET A 1 -5.23 7.54 -7.77
C MET A 1 -4.27 8.66 -7.38
N GLY A 2 -3.32 9.07 -8.23
CA GLY A 2 -2.39 10.17 -7.88
C GLY A 2 -3.06 11.51 -7.49
N SER A 3 -4.12 11.92 -8.19
CA SER A 3 -4.88 13.14 -7.86
C SER A 3 -5.52 13.08 -6.47
N MET A 4 -6.00 11.91 -6.03
CA MET A 4 -6.55 11.74 -4.68
C MET A 4 -5.46 11.83 -3.61
N GLY A 5 -4.23 11.39 -3.91
CA GLY A 5 -3.10 11.59 -3.01
C GLY A 5 -2.84 13.07 -2.72
N LEU A 6 -2.96 13.94 -3.73
CA LEU A 6 -2.87 15.39 -3.53
C LEU A 6 -4.02 15.93 -2.67
N VAL A 7 -5.24 15.43 -2.86
CA VAL A 7 -6.39 15.80 -2.01
C VAL A 7 -6.15 15.41 -0.56
N PHE A 8 -5.63 14.21 -0.30
CA PHE A 8 -5.29 13.76 1.05
C PHE A 8 -4.20 14.62 1.71
N ILE A 9 -3.22 15.09 0.93
CA ILE A 9 -2.13 15.93 1.44
C ILE A 9 -2.58 17.36 1.72
N PHE A 10 -3.41 17.97 0.88
CA PHE A 10 -3.78 19.37 1.02
C PHE A 10 -5.10 19.59 1.78
N TRP A 11 -6.07 18.70 1.61
CA TRP A 11 -7.42 18.80 2.18
C TRP A 11 -7.74 17.67 3.19
N GLY A 12 -6.73 16.88 3.60
CA GLY A 12 -6.94 15.74 4.48
C GLY A 12 -7.58 16.10 5.83
N LYS A 13 -7.17 17.22 6.45
CA LYS A 13 -7.76 17.69 7.72
C LYS A 13 -9.21 18.11 7.54
N ASP A 14 -9.53 18.81 6.46
CA ASP A 14 -10.91 19.21 6.16
C ASP A 14 -11.79 17.98 5.95
N MET A 15 -11.29 16.96 5.22
CA MET A 15 -11.98 15.69 5.08
C MET A 15 -12.26 15.02 6.43
N LEU A 16 -11.26 14.98 7.32
CA LEU A 16 -11.41 14.39 8.66
C LEU A 16 -12.41 15.17 9.53
N SER A 17 -12.50 16.49 9.36
CA SER A 17 -13.45 17.34 10.08
C SER A 17 -14.92 17.04 9.76
N PHE A 18 -15.20 16.40 8.61
CA PHE A 18 -16.55 15.88 8.31
C PHE A 18 -16.89 14.64 9.13
N TYR A 19 -15.90 13.85 9.56
CA TYR A 19 -16.12 12.61 10.32
C TYR A 19 -16.12 12.85 11.83
N THR A 20 -15.27 13.74 12.32
CA THR A 20 -15.17 14.03 13.76
C THR A 20 -14.90 15.52 13.99
N LYS A 21 -15.35 16.02 15.13
CA LYS A 21 -15.03 17.39 15.61
C LYS A 21 -13.94 17.40 16.68
N ASP A 22 -13.46 16.23 17.08
CA ASP A 22 -12.37 16.10 18.05
C ASP A 22 -11.04 16.41 17.36
N GLN A 23 -10.41 17.52 17.76
CA GLN A 23 -9.18 18.01 17.15
C GLN A 23 -8.00 17.06 17.36
N GLU A 24 -7.94 16.38 18.51
CA GLU A 24 -6.86 15.44 18.81
C GLU A 24 -6.93 14.23 17.87
N LEU A 25 -8.15 13.74 17.63
CA LEU A 25 -8.39 12.64 16.69
C LEU A 25 -8.10 13.04 15.23
N ILE A 26 -8.38 14.30 14.84
CA ILE A 26 -8.07 14.78 13.49
C ILE A 26 -6.56 14.80 13.25
N GLU A 27 -5.77 15.33 14.19
CA GLU A 27 -4.31 15.38 14.06
C GLU A 27 -3.70 13.97 14.00
N GLU A 28 -4.19 13.04 14.83
CA GLU A 28 -3.72 11.66 14.84
C GLU A 28 -4.08 10.94 13.53
N ALA A 29 -5.30 11.11 13.01
CA ALA A 29 -5.75 10.47 11.77
C ALA A 29 -5.14 11.10 10.50
N TYR A 30 -4.71 12.36 10.57
CA TYR A 30 -4.10 13.05 9.43
C TYR A 30 -2.72 12.48 9.09
N SER A 31 -1.96 12.04 10.10
CA SER A 31 -0.61 11.49 9.90
C SER A 31 -0.61 10.22 8.99
N PRO A 32 -1.45 9.20 9.25
CA PRO A 32 -1.70 8.10 8.30
C PRO A 32 -2.14 8.55 6.91
N LEU A 33 -3.00 9.57 6.84
CA LEU A 33 -3.57 10.04 5.58
C LEU A 33 -2.51 10.66 4.67
N LEU A 34 -1.53 11.36 5.25
CA LEU A 34 -0.35 11.86 4.53
C LEU A 34 0.49 10.71 3.96
N ILE A 35 0.74 9.66 4.75
CA ILE A 35 1.49 8.47 4.30
C ILE A 35 0.79 7.83 3.11
N LEU A 36 -0.53 7.62 3.21
CA LEU A 36 -1.35 7.08 2.12
C LEU A 36 -1.32 7.96 0.88
N GLY A 37 -1.45 9.27 1.04
CA GLY A 37 -1.41 10.23 -0.06
C GLY A 37 -0.09 10.18 -0.84
N MET A 38 1.04 10.02 -0.16
CA MET A 38 2.35 9.89 -0.81
C MET A 38 2.51 8.57 -1.58
N ILE A 39 2.03 7.45 -1.03
CA ILE A 39 2.23 6.12 -1.65
C ILE A 39 1.21 5.81 -2.76
N GLN A 40 0.13 6.60 -2.88
CA GLN A 40 -1.02 6.35 -3.75
C GLN A 40 -0.67 6.00 -5.21
N VAL A 41 0.41 6.56 -5.76
CA VAL A 41 0.86 6.27 -7.14
C VAL A 41 1.45 4.88 -7.25
N VAL A 42 2.32 4.50 -6.30
CA VAL A 42 2.93 3.17 -6.26
C VAL A 42 1.86 2.12 -5.97
N ASP A 43 0.91 2.47 -5.10
CA ASP A 43 -0.24 1.63 -4.77
C ASP A 43 -1.07 1.33 -6.03
N ALA A 44 -1.39 2.35 -6.82
CA ALA A 44 -2.09 2.14 -8.10
C ALA A 44 -1.31 1.22 -9.05
N TYR A 45 0.01 1.37 -9.12
CA TYR A 45 0.85 0.59 -10.01
C TYR A 45 0.89 -0.89 -9.64
N HIS A 46 1.06 -1.19 -8.34
CA HIS A 46 1.05 -2.57 -7.86
C HIS A 46 -0.30 -3.26 -8.18
N MET A 47 -1.42 -2.56 -8.00
CA MET A 47 -2.76 -3.09 -8.29
C MET A 47 -2.98 -3.39 -9.78
N VAL A 48 -2.57 -2.46 -10.66
CA VAL A 48 -2.76 -2.61 -12.11
C VAL A 48 -1.95 -3.80 -12.64
N ILE A 49 -0.69 -3.94 -12.23
CA ILE A 49 0.13 -5.08 -12.66
C ILE A 49 -0.41 -6.38 -12.07
N ALA A 50 -0.86 -6.39 -10.81
CA ALA A 50 -1.50 -7.56 -10.22
C ALA A 50 -2.73 -8.01 -11.03
N CYS A 51 -3.56 -7.07 -11.50
CA CYS A 51 -4.68 -7.37 -12.39
C CYS A 51 -4.20 -7.94 -13.73
N ALA A 52 -3.17 -7.37 -14.35
CA ALA A 52 -2.62 -7.89 -15.60
C ALA A 52 -2.06 -9.31 -15.45
N LEU A 53 -1.34 -9.60 -14.35
CA LEU A 53 -0.81 -10.93 -14.06
C LEU A 53 -1.93 -11.95 -13.80
N ARG A 54 -2.98 -11.57 -13.06
CA ARG A 54 -4.17 -12.41 -12.88
C ARG A 54 -4.88 -12.69 -14.20
N GLY A 55 -5.05 -11.67 -15.05
CA GLY A 55 -5.65 -11.81 -16.38
C GLY A 55 -4.87 -12.72 -17.33
N ALA A 56 -3.56 -12.86 -17.10
CA ALA A 56 -2.70 -13.78 -17.85
C ALA A 56 -2.60 -15.20 -17.23
N GLY A 57 -3.47 -15.54 -16.29
CA GLY A 57 -3.51 -16.87 -15.67
C GLY A 57 -2.53 -17.09 -14.50
N LEU A 58 -1.75 -16.07 -14.12
CA LEU A 58 -0.79 -16.17 -13.01
C LEU A 58 -1.41 -15.86 -11.64
N GLN A 59 -2.69 -16.21 -11.42
CA GLN A 59 -3.42 -15.86 -10.20
C GLN A 59 -2.77 -16.44 -8.94
N ASP A 60 -2.29 -17.69 -9.00
CA ASP A 60 -1.71 -18.36 -7.84
C ASP A 60 -0.41 -17.70 -7.39
N PHE A 61 0.37 -17.20 -8.35
CA PHE A 61 1.56 -16.42 -8.05
C PHE A 61 1.19 -15.11 -7.35
N VAL A 62 0.22 -14.38 -7.89
CA VAL A 62 -0.25 -13.12 -7.31
C VAL A 62 -0.77 -13.34 -5.90
N PHE A 63 -1.59 -14.37 -5.68
CA PHE A 63 -2.09 -14.76 -4.36
C PHE A 63 -0.95 -15.03 -3.37
N ARG A 64 0.00 -15.92 -3.72
CA ARG A 64 1.14 -16.25 -2.85
C ARG A 64 1.99 -15.03 -2.53
N ALA A 65 2.21 -14.13 -3.50
CA ALA A 65 2.97 -12.91 -3.30
C ALA A 65 2.28 -11.96 -2.31
N TYR A 66 0.95 -11.76 -2.45
CA TYR A 66 0.17 -10.98 -1.49
C TYR A 66 0.23 -11.58 -0.09
N THR A 67 -0.02 -12.88 0.06
CA THR A 67 0.03 -13.56 1.35
C THR A 67 1.42 -13.42 1.99
N ALA A 68 2.49 -13.73 1.23
CA ALA A 68 3.85 -13.62 1.73
C ALA A 68 4.21 -12.19 2.15
N ALA A 69 3.89 -11.19 1.33
CA ALA A 69 4.15 -9.79 1.67
C ALA A 69 3.35 -9.36 2.91
N SER A 70 2.10 -9.76 3.06
CA SER A 70 1.28 -9.38 4.21
C SER A 70 1.82 -9.96 5.53
N TYR A 71 2.24 -11.22 5.54
CA TYR A 71 2.74 -11.85 6.77
C TYR A 71 4.21 -11.59 7.07
N LEU A 72 5.06 -11.52 6.03
CA LEU A 72 6.51 -11.40 6.21
C LEU A 72 7.02 -9.96 6.15
N VAL A 73 6.25 -9.04 5.55
CA VAL A 73 6.66 -7.64 5.39
C VAL A 73 5.73 -6.70 6.13
N PHE A 74 4.43 -6.72 5.83
CA PHE A 74 3.48 -5.77 6.42
C PHE A 74 3.38 -5.95 7.94
N LEU A 75 3.05 -7.16 8.40
CA LEU A 75 2.83 -7.42 9.82
C LEU A 75 4.07 -7.13 10.68
N PRO A 76 5.29 -7.58 10.33
CA PRO A 76 6.49 -7.27 11.10
C PRO A 76 6.85 -5.78 11.03
N SER A 77 6.70 -5.13 9.88
CA SER A 77 7.02 -3.70 9.73
C SER A 77 6.05 -2.82 10.53
N ALA A 78 4.75 -3.12 10.49
CA ALA A 78 3.73 -2.41 11.27
C ALA A 78 3.95 -2.61 12.78
N TYR A 79 4.28 -3.82 13.22
CA TYR A 79 4.62 -4.09 14.63
C TYR A 79 5.88 -3.33 15.05
N PHE A 80 6.93 -3.39 14.24
CA PHE A 80 8.21 -2.75 14.55
C PHE A 80 8.08 -1.22 14.61
N MET A 81 7.46 -0.60 13.60
CA MET A 81 7.35 0.86 13.53
C MET A 81 6.28 1.40 14.49
N GLY A 82 5.14 0.72 14.60
CA GLY A 82 4.05 1.13 15.47
C GLY A 82 4.33 0.92 16.95
N ILE A 83 4.72 -0.30 17.33
CA ILE A 83 4.82 -0.72 18.74
C ILE A 83 6.24 -0.60 19.25
N TYR A 84 7.22 -1.18 18.55
CA TYR A 84 8.59 -1.22 19.06
C TYR A 84 9.28 0.15 19.06
N LEU A 85 9.10 0.93 17.99
CA LEU A 85 9.60 2.31 17.91
C LEU A 85 8.66 3.34 18.58
N GLY A 86 7.47 2.94 19.01
CA GLY A 86 6.51 3.82 19.67
C GLY A 86 5.95 4.93 18.78
N MET A 87 5.98 4.78 17.45
CA MET A 87 5.49 5.81 16.51
C MET A 87 3.96 5.87 16.40
N GLY A 88 3.22 5.14 17.26
CA GLY A 88 1.76 5.18 17.32
C GLY A 88 1.10 4.78 15.99
N SER A 89 -0.01 5.45 15.65
CA SER A 89 -0.77 5.13 14.44
C SER A 89 0.05 5.31 13.16
N ALA A 90 0.82 6.40 13.06
CA ALA A 90 1.66 6.68 11.89
C ALA A 90 2.67 5.54 11.63
N GLY A 91 3.23 4.97 12.71
CA GLY A 91 4.08 3.78 12.64
C GLY A 91 3.37 2.56 12.03
N LEU A 92 2.15 2.24 12.49
CA LEU A 92 1.39 1.12 11.92
C LEU A 92 1.12 1.32 10.42
N TRP A 93 0.71 2.53 10.02
CA TRP A 93 0.37 2.85 8.63
C TRP A 93 1.60 2.90 7.72
N SER A 94 2.77 3.28 8.25
CA SER A 94 4.02 3.23 7.50
C SER A 94 4.42 1.82 7.05
N GLY A 95 3.93 0.77 7.74
CA GLY A 95 4.08 -0.61 7.29
C GLY A 95 3.47 -0.88 5.91
N ILE A 96 2.40 -0.16 5.54
CA ILE A 96 1.80 -0.26 4.20
C ILE A 96 2.78 0.18 3.12
N VAL A 97 3.62 1.17 3.39
CA VAL A 97 4.63 1.65 2.43
C VAL A 97 5.59 0.53 2.07
N ALA A 98 6.13 -0.17 3.08
CA ALA A 98 7.03 -1.31 2.85
C ALA A 98 6.32 -2.43 2.07
N TRP A 99 5.08 -2.73 2.42
CA TRP A 99 4.27 -3.75 1.75
C TRP A 99 4.01 -3.43 0.27
N VAL A 100 3.56 -2.21 -0.03
CA VAL A 100 3.31 -1.74 -1.41
C VAL A 100 4.59 -1.76 -2.23
N LEU A 101 5.71 -1.28 -1.67
CA LEU A 101 6.99 -1.26 -2.38
C LEU A 101 7.48 -2.65 -2.75
N VAL A 102 7.36 -3.61 -1.84
CA VAL A 102 7.72 -5.02 -2.11
C VAL A 102 6.82 -5.60 -3.19
N LEU A 103 5.50 -5.45 -3.08
CA LEU A 103 4.57 -5.98 -4.07
C LEU A 103 4.75 -5.35 -5.45
N ALA A 104 4.88 -4.03 -5.52
CA ALA A 104 5.15 -3.32 -6.77
C ALA A 104 6.43 -3.86 -7.42
N SER A 105 7.52 -3.99 -6.64
CA SER A 105 8.80 -4.49 -7.15
C SER A 105 8.69 -5.93 -7.66
N VAL A 106 8.09 -6.83 -6.88
CA VAL A 106 7.90 -8.25 -7.24
C VAL A 106 7.06 -8.39 -8.50
N PHE A 107 5.95 -7.66 -8.60
CA PHE A 107 5.06 -7.73 -9.75
C PHE A 107 5.68 -7.13 -11.01
N VAL A 108 6.41 -6.02 -10.90
CA VAL A 108 7.15 -5.44 -12.03
C VAL A 108 8.19 -6.40 -12.56
N VAL A 109 9.01 -6.98 -11.69
CA VAL A 109 10.03 -7.95 -12.08
C VAL A 109 9.36 -9.16 -12.74
N ARG A 110 8.29 -9.68 -12.14
CA ARG A 110 7.54 -10.82 -12.69
C ARG A 110 6.96 -10.53 -14.07
N PHE A 111 6.33 -9.38 -14.23
CA PHE A 111 5.72 -8.93 -15.48
C PHE A 111 6.77 -8.77 -16.59
N ARG A 112 7.92 -8.18 -16.26
CA ARG A 112 9.02 -7.98 -17.21
C ARG A 112 9.69 -9.27 -17.68
N ARG A 113 9.64 -10.35 -16.89
CA ARG A 113 10.16 -11.67 -17.29
C ARG A 113 9.34 -12.35 -18.39
N LYS A 114 8.14 -11.83 -18.69
CA LYS A 114 7.27 -12.29 -19.79
C LYS A 114 6.95 -13.80 -19.77
N ASP A 115 6.92 -14.45 -18.61
CA ASP A 115 6.59 -15.89 -18.54
C ASP A 115 5.20 -16.20 -19.11
N TRP A 116 4.29 -15.22 -19.11
CA TRP A 116 2.99 -15.27 -19.77
C TRP A 116 3.03 -15.36 -21.31
N VAL A 117 4.19 -15.16 -21.94
CA VAL A 117 4.43 -15.32 -23.39
C VAL A 117 5.04 -16.69 -23.66
N GLN A 118 5.74 -17.27 -22.68
CA GLN A 118 6.46 -18.54 -22.83
C GLN A 118 5.66 -19.76 -22.38
N ASN A 119 4.59 -19.58 -21.60
CA ASN A 119 3.57 -20.61 -21.39
C ASN A 119 2.43 -20.41 -22.38
N PRO A 120 2.45 -21.07 -23.56
CA PRO A 120 1.19 -21.32 -24.23
C PRO A 120 0.40 -22.22 -23.27
N VAL A 121 -0.75 -21.73 -22.83
CA VAL A 121 -1.78 -22.59 -22.23
C VAL A 121 -2.11 -23.70 -23.23
#